data_AF-A0A366HXU5-F1
#
_entry.id   AF-A0A366HXU5-F1
#
_cell.length_a   1.000
_cell.length_b   1.000
_cell.length_c   1.000
_cell.angle_alpha   90.00
_cell.angle_beta   90.00
_cell.angle_gamma   90.00
#
_symmetry.space_group_name_H-M   'P 1'
#
loop_
_entity.id
_entity.type
_entity.pdbx_description
1 polymer ?
#
loop_
_entity_poly.entity_id
_entity_poly.type
_entity_poly.pdbx_seq_one_letter_code
_entity_poly.pdbx_strand_id
1 'polypeptide(L)'
;MVNKINATGEAAFTHAVGGAGPTPMRMDAAHGQRAQPPLDSPSTLRLRASATAPSTSADQVVGTTPAASSQRSQSPTINPITLFAKLMTGTLTLLAGYRLVNYPGDFAKDPGGTLWAAINLNQRATPTHLQTGNHSVLNRYGDYIPDNSPCFGAKAEISHDLPSHVQGRWRPQKSLVELAANIQMQTPPADVAAHEFVHCYTHPEFRARNEKHPSWRAMNEGLTTHLTEKMPSTGKFWNFGKDAYHNFRLPSGESWPQAAQHVENKVSENTLLRAFFSGDDDAIRKVSTAAAQVYPQVASQRTVDQIWLAGQLRGSQQLAECYAGALLAAGQPLPDSWTQNMLPVFTFSDISPDQAKLMQQQAQASHQRMGEVFDAAFFAADPKTQKTALSMLREDLLMHWKRVL
;
A
#
# COMPACT_ATOMS: atom_id res chain seq x y z
N MET A 1 -39.42 32.50 34.99
CA MET A 1 -39.47 33.25 33.71
C MET A 1 -38.03 33.34 33.21
N VAL A 2 -37.74 32.74 32.05
CA VAL A 2 -37.54 33.47 30.78
C VAL A 2 -36.44 34.53 30.89
N ASN A 3 -35.32 34.26 30.22
CA ASN A 3 -34.55 35.32 29.56
C ASN A 3 -34.19 34.80 28.16
N LYS A 4 -34.57 35.52 27.11
CA LYS A 4 -34.22 35.22 25.71
C LYS A 4 -33.07 36.12 25.30
N ILE A 5 -32.10 35.57 24.55
CA ILE A 5 -31.28 36.36 23.63
C ILE A 5 -31.41 35.69 22.26
N ASN A 6 -31.54 36.48 21.21
CA ASN A 6 -31.93 36.01 19.88
C ASN A 6 -30.78 35.32 19.15
N ALA A 7 -31.14 34.40 18.24
CA ALA A 7 -30.24 33.98 17.18
C ALA A 7 -30.21 35.04 16.06
N THR A 8 -29.01 35.47 15.69
CA THR A 8 -28.70 36.05 14.39
C THR A 8 -27.56 35.23 13.81
N GLY A 9 -27.86 34.42 12.79
CA GLY A 9 -26.87 33.59 12.13
C GLY A 9 -26.09 34.40 11.10
N GLU A 10 -24.77 34.28 11.12
CA GLU A 10 -23.89 34.79 10.06
C GLU A 10 -22.95 33.65 9.62
N ALA A 11 -22.71 33.53 8.32
CA ALA A 11 -22.13 32.32 7.73
C ALA A 11 -20.60 32.39 7.66
N ALA A 12 -19.92 31.40 8.25
CA ALA A 12 -18.46 31.25 8.18
C ALA A 12 -18.07 29.86 7.64
N PHE A 13 -17.75 29.85 6.34
CA PHE A 13 -17.02 28.82 5.56
C PHE A 13 -16.64 27.50 6.25
N THR A 14 -17.33 26.43 5.87
CA THR A 14 -16.91 25.04 6.14
C THR A 14 -15.68 24.66 5.31
N HIS A 15 -14.48 24.79 5.87
CA HIS A 15 -13.28 24.15 5.32
C HIS A 15 -13.31 22.63 5.55
N ALA A 16 -14.04 21.93 4.68
CA ALA A 16 -14.05 20.47 4.64
C ALA A 16 -12.72 19.93 4.10
N VAL A 17 -11.76 19.66 4.99
CA VAL A 17 -10.52 18.94 4.63
C VAL A 17 -10.90 17.50 4.30
N GLY A 18 -10.87 17.15 3.01
CA GLY A 18 -11.31 15.86 2.51
C GLY A 18 -10.47 14.71 3.06
N GLY A 19 -11.12 13.75 3.73
CA GLY A 19 -10.47 12.52 4.18
C GLY A 19 -10.00 11.69 2.99
N ALA A 20 -8.70 11.47 2.89
CA ALA A 20 -8.12 10.61 1.85
C ALA A 20 -8.58 9.16 2.06
N GLY A 21 -9.27 8.59 1.06
CA GLY A 21 -9.68 7.19 1.06
C GLY A 21 -8.49 6.21 0.92
N PRO A 22 -8.75 4.89 0.89
CA PRO A 22 -7.71 3.89 0.67
C PRO A 22 -6.93 4.20 -0.62
N THR A 23 -5.61 4.22 -0.52
CA THR A 23 -4.71 4.63 -1.61
C THR A 23 -4.24 3.42 -2.42
N PRO A 24 -4.10 3.56 -3.75
CA PRO A 24 -3.80 2.42 -4.62
C PRO A 24 -2.39 1.85 -4.42
N MET A 25 -2.12 0.71 -5.09
CA MET A 25 -0.77 0.37 -5.55
C MET A 25 -0.05 1.62 -6.09
N ARG A 26 1.24 1.76 -5.80
CA ARG A 26 2.05 2.88 -6.31
C ARG A 26 3.50 2.44 -6.44
N MET A 27 3.92 2.13 -7.66
CA MET A 27 5.29 1.67 -7.95
C MET A 27 6.36 2.69 -7.55
N ASP A 28 6.08 3.99 -7.69
CA ASP A 28 7.04 5.07 -7.40
C ASP A 28 6.84 5.70 -6.01
N ALA A 29 7.63 5.22 -5.04
CA ALA A 29 7.78 5.80 -3.70
C ALA A 29 9.18 5.53 -3.08
N ALA A 30 10.24 5.50 -3.90
CA ALA A 30 11.58 5.09 -3.49
C ALA A 30 12.51 6.25 -3.09
N HIS A 31 12.20 6.95 -1.99
CA HIS A 31 13.23 7.54 -1.11
C HIS A 31 12.71 7.53 0.34
N GLY A 32 13.57 7.16 1.29
CA GLY A 32 13.20 7.04 2.70
C GLY A 32 12.81 8.39 3.32
N GLN A 33 11.87 8.37 4.26
CA GLN A 33 11.37 9.59 4.89
C GLN A 33 12.47 10.34 5.67
N ARG A 34 12.86 11.50 5.16
CA ARG A 34 13.53 12.58 5.88
C ARG A 34 12.80 13.89 5.57
N ALA A 35 12.73 14.80 6.55
CA ALA A 35 12.03 16.06 6.42
C ALA A 35 12.69 17.01 5.40
N GLN A 36 11.90 17.86 4.76
CA GLN A 36 12.35 18.88 3.80
C GLN A 36 12.19 20.30 4.37
N PRO A 37 13.27 21.10 4.42
CA PRO A 37 13.20 22.57 4.43
C PRO A 37 13.00 23.11 2.97
N PRO A 38 12.74 24.43 2.79
CA PRO A 38 11.86 24.90 1.72
C PRO A 38 12.48 25.14 0.33
N LEU A 39 11.58 25.49 -0.60
CA LEU A 39 11.79 25.75 -2.02
C LEU A 39 12.88 26.77 -2.36
N ASP A 40 13.57 26.53 -3.48
CA ASP A 40 13.59 27.50 -4.57
C ASP A 40 13.76 26.81 -5.94
N SER A 41 13.64 27.54 -7.05
CA SER A 41 13.64 27.05 -8.44
C SER A 41 14.23 28.12 -9.41
N PRO A 42 14.46 27.87 -10.71
CA PRO A 42 14.18 26.68 -11.53
C PRO A 42 15.38 26.14 -12.35
N SER A 43 15.16 25.03 -13.07
CA SER A 43 16.00 24.62 -14.21
C SER A 43 15.26 24.83 -15.54
N THR A 44 15.96 25.33 -16.57
CA THR A 44 15.41 25.48 -17.93
C THR A 44 16.12 24.59 -18.93
N LEU A 45 15.36 23.82 -19.71
CA LEU A 45 15.87 23.21 -20.96
C LEU A 45 14.80 23.30 -22.05
N ARG A 46 15.14 23.95 -23.17
CA ARG A 46 14.27 24.03 -24.36
C ARG A 46 14.66 22.93 -25.34
N LEU A 47 13.72 22.12 -25.80
CA LEU A 47 13.93 21.35 -27.03
C LEU A 47 13.92 22.31 -28.24
N ARG A 48 14.87 22.11 -29.15
CA ARG A 48 14.89 22.76 -30.47
C ARG A 48 14.43 21.74 -31.51
N ALA A 49 13.36 22.07 -32.23
CA ALA A 49 13.08 21.44 -33.51
C ALA A 49 13.84 22.18 -34.61
N SER A 50 14.34 21.45 -35.61
CA SER A 50 14.92 21.99 -36.84
C SER A 50 14.32 21.23 -38.02
N ALA A 51 13.80 21.96 -39.00
CA ALA A 51 13.28 21.40 -40.25
C ALA A 51 13.88 22.17 -41.43
N THR A 52 14.38 21.47 -42.44
CA THR A 52 14.90 22.11 -43.67
C THR A 52 14.89 21.18 -44.88
N ALA A 53 14.37 21.70 -45.99
CA ALA A 53 14.48 21.26 -47.39
C ALA A 53 13.94 22.44 -48.26
N PRO A 54 14.09 22.48 -49.61
CA PRO A 54 14.81 21.61 -50.54
C PRO A 54 15.71 22.40 -51.57
N SER A 55 16.14 21.74 -52.67
CA SER A 55 16.70 22.31 -53.93
C SER A 55 18.12 22.94 -53.85
N THR A 56 18.97 23.08 -54.89
CA THR A 56 18.94 23.00 -56.40
C THR A 56 20.30 22.45 -56.94
N SER A 57 20.61 22.13 -58.21
CA SER A 57 19.92 21.63 -59.45
C SER A 57 20.97 21.47 -60.60
N ALA A 58 20.66 20.72 -61.67
CA ALA A 58 21.39 20.62 -62.97
C ALA A 58 22.79 19.91 -62.96
N ASP A 59 23.36 19.37 -64.06
CA ASP A 59 22.92 19.25 -65.48
C ASP A 59 23.50 17.96 -66.19
N GLN A 60 23.36 17.87 -67.53
CA GLN A 60 23.67 16.77 -68.49
C GLN A 60 25.17 16.33 -68.58
N VAL A 61 25.63 15.23 -69.24
CA VAL A 61 25.45 14.78 -70.66
C VAL A 61 25.73 13.26 -70.92
N VAL A 62 24.98 12.69 -71.87
CA VAL A 62 25.13 11.48 -72.75
C VAL A 62 26.43 10.65 -72.74
N GLY A 63 26.31 9.29 -72.82
CA GLY A 63 27.36 8.43 -73.42
C GLY A 63 27.25 6.88 -73.27
N THR A 64 26.80 6.17 -74.32
CA THR A 64 27.10 4.75 -74.70
C THR A 64 26.92 3.56 -73.73
N THR A 65 26.30 2.49 -74.25
CA THR A 65 26.30 1.09 -73.75
C THR A 65 27.23 0.20 -74.60
N PRO A 66 27.46 -1.09 -74.27
CA PRO A 66 27.49 -1.76 -72.96
C PRO A 66 28.82 -2.52 -72.70
N ALA A 67 29.07 -2.93 -71.46
CA ALA A 67 30.02 -4.00 -71.15
C ALA A 67 29.47 -4.90 -70.03
N ALA A 68 29.33 -6.20 -70.30
CA ALA A 68 28.82 -7.15 -69.31
C ALA A 68 29.93 -7.61 -68.36
N SER A 69 29.75 -7.38 -67.06
CA SER A 69 30.58 -8.01 -66.03
C SER A 69 29.71 -8.46 -64.84
N SER A 70 29.50 -9.78 -64.79
CA SER A 70 29.14 -10.56 -63.60
C SER A 70 28.08 -9.97 -62.67
N GLN A 71 26.82 -10.40 -62.83
CA GLN A 71 25.88 -10.48 -61.71
C GLN A 71 26.48 -11.38 -60.61
N ARG A 72 27.23 -10.78 -59.70
CA ARG A 72 27.64 -11.44 -58.46
C ARG A 72 26.41 -11.44 -57.56
N SER A 73 25.60 -12.49 -57.68
CA SER A 73 24.41 -12.71 -56.86
C SER A 73 24.77 -12.66 -55.39
N GLN A 74 24.64 -11.48 -54.78
CA GLN A 74 24.69 -11.33 -53.34
C GLN A 74 23.43 -12.00 -52.81
N SER A 75 23.57 -13.25 -52.36
CA SER A 75 22.62 -13.86 -51.44
C SER A 75 22.31 -12.82 -50.37
N PRO A 76 21.04 -12.43 -50.15
CA PRO A 76 20.73 -11.30 -49.29
C PRO A 76 21.29 -11.59 -47.90
N THR A 77 22.32 -10.85 -47.52
CA THR A 77 22.91 -10.92 -46.18
C THR A 77 21.87 -10.34 -45.23
N ILE A 78 21.03 -11.22 -44.70
CA ILE A 78 19.93 -10.89 -43.79
C ILE A 78 20.55 -10.24 -42.56
N ASN A 79 20.61 -8.91 -42.56
CA ASN A 79 21.13 -8.13 -41.44
C ASN A 79 20.28 -8.51 -40.20
N PRO A 80 20.87 -9.11 -39.16
CA PRO A 80 20.10 -9.65 -38.04
C PRO A 80 19.32 -8.56 -37.30
N ILE A 81 19.82 -7.32 -37.29
CA ILE A 81 19.13 -6.16 -36.72
C ILE A 81 17.87 -5.85 -37.55
N THR A 82 17.97 -5.86 -38.88
CA THR A 82 16.83 -5.60 -39.78
C THR A 82 15.82 -6.75 -39.80
N LEU A 83 16.27 -8.00 -39.63
CA LEU A 83 15.38 -9.16 -39.45
C LEU A 83 14.64 -9.06 -38.11
N PHE A 84 15.36 -8.83 -37.02
CA PHE A 84 14.79 -8.67 -35.67
C PHE A 84 13.78 -7.52 -35.64
N ALA A 85 14.12 -6.35 -36.21
CA ALA A 85 13.19 -5.23 -36.34
C ALA A 85 11.92 -5.60 -37.14
N LYS A 86 12.04 -6.33 -38.25
CA LYS A 86 10.87 -6.80 -39.03
C LYS A 86 10.01 -7.81 -38.25
N LEU A 87 10.63 -8.75 -37.53
CA LEU A 87 9.94 -9.74 -36.70
C LEU A 87 9.23 -9.08 -35.51
N MET A 88 9.87 -8.13 -34.85
CA MET A 88 9.26 -7.34 -33.77
C MET A 88 8.08 -6.51 -34.29
N THR A 89 8.26 -5.71 -35.34
CA THR A 89 7.17 -4.91 -35.92
C THR A 89 6.01 -5.78 -36.41
N GLY A 90 6.29 -6.92 -37.07
CA GLY A 90 5.26 -7.87 -37.47
C GLY A 90 4.48 -8.46 -36.29
N THR A 91 5.19 -8.88 -35.23
CA THR A 91 4.58 -9.38 -33.98
C THR A 91 3.72 -8.31 -33.30
N LEU A 92 4.20 -7.07 -33.23
CA LEU A 92 3.45 -5.95 -32.65
C LEU A 92 2.21 -5.59 -33.48
N THR A 93 2.29 -5.59 -34.81
CA THR A 93 1.13 -5.40 -35.68
C THR A 93 0.11 -6.53 -35.54
N LEU A 94 0.56 -7.79 -35.39
CA LEU A 94 -0.33 -8.92 -35.12
C LEU A 94 -1.01 -8.81 -33.75
N LEU A 95 -0.29 -8.39 -32.70
CA LEU A 95 -0.87 -8.21 -31.35
C LEU A 95 -1.85 -7.03 -31.28
N ALA A 96 -1.52 -5.91 -31.94
CA ALA A 96 -2.43 -4.77 -32.04
C ALA A 96 -3.69 -5.13 -32.87
N GLY A 97 -3.51 -5.82 -34.00
CA GLY A 97 -4.62 -6.30 -34.83
C GLY A 97 -5.50 -7.34 -34.12
N TYR A 98 -4.90 -8.28 -33.40
CA TYR A 98 -5.63 -9.25 -32.57
C TYR A 98 -6.47 -8.54 -31.50
N ARG A 99 -5.90 -7.57 -30.79
CA ARG A 99 -6.62 -6.75 -29.81
C ARG A 99 -7.75 -5.94 -30.48
N LEU A 100 -7.52 -5.37 -31.66
CA LEU A 100 -8.52 -4.57 -32.39
C LEU A 100 -9.72 -5.41 -32.85
N VAL A 101 -9.47 -6.63 -33.35
CA VAL A 101 -10.52 -7.54 -33.86
C VAL A 101 -11.34 -8.14 -32.71
N ASN A 102 -10.70 -8.57 -31.63
CA ASN A 102 -11.41 -9.24 -30.53
C ASN A 102 -12.00 -8.26 -29.51
N TYR A 103 -11.38 -7.08 -29.35
CA TYR A 103 -11.71 -6.10 -28.32
C TYR A 103 -11.77 -4.66 -28.86
N PRO A 104 -12.59 -4.37 -29.90
CA PRO A 104 -12.69 -3.04 -30.51
C PRO A 104 -13.13 -1.95 -29.52
N GLY A 105 -13.89 -2.33 -28.47
CA GLY A 105 -14.29 -1.42 -27.39
C GLY A 105 -13.12 -0.88 -26.57
N ASP A 106 -12.00 -1.60 -26.50
CA ASP A 106 -10.79 -1.13 -25.80
C ASP A 106 -10.14 0.02 -26.56
N PHE A 107 -10.05 -0.11 -27.89
CA PHE A 107 -9.58 0.96 -28.78
C PHE A 107 -10.53 2.17 -28.82
N ALA A 108 -11.83 1.96 -28.63
CA ALA A 108 -12.81 3.05 -28.57
C ALA A 108 -12.72 3.87 -27.27
N LYS A 109 -12.30 3.25 -26.16
CA LYS A 109 -12.11 3.90 -24.86
C LYS A 109 -10.72 4.48 -24.67
N ASP A 110 -9.70 3.70 -25.03
CA ASP A 110 -8.29 4.00 -24.82
C ASP A 110 -7.44 3.48 -25.99
N PRO A 111 -7.43 4.17 -27.14
CA PRO A 111 -6.63 3.76 -28.30
C PRO A 111 -5.12 3.84 -28.01
N GLY A 112 -4.70 4.83 -27.20
CA GLY A 112 -3.30 5.05 -26.87
C GLY A 112 -2.74 3.95 -25.98
N GLY A 113 -3.35 3.72 -24.82
CA GLY A 113 -2.94 2.68 -23.87
C GLY A 113 -3.17 1.27 -24.39
N THR A 114 -4.17 1.03 -25.25
CA THR A 114 -4.33 -0.29 -25.90
C THR A 114 -3.21 -0.59 -26.90
N LEU A 115 -2.72 0.41 -27.66
CA LEU A 115 -1.52 0.27 -28.50
C LEU A 115 -0.25 0.10 -27.65
N TRP A 116 -0.06 0.93 -26.62
CA TRP A 116 1.08 0.80 -25.69
C TRP A 116 1.09 -0.54 -24.97
N ALA A 117 -0.07 -1.11 -24.64
CA ALA A 117 -0.19 -2.43 -24.04
C ALA A 117 0.17 -3.56 -25.01
N ALA A 118 -0.14 -3.41 -26.31
CA ALA A 118 0.34 -4.33 -27.33
C ALA A 118 1.88 -4.24 -27.50
N ILE A 119 2.44 -3.02 -27.46
CA ILE A 119 3.89 -2.77 -27.52
C ILE A 119 4.64 -3.40 -26.33
N ASN A 120 4.10 -3.28 -25.12
CA ASN A 120 4.71 -3.81 -23.90
C ASN A 120 4.34 -5.27 -23.58
N LEU A 121 3.67 -5.98 -24.50
CA LEU A 121 3.21 -7.37 -24.33
C LEU A 121 2.29 -7.59 -23.11
N ASN A 122 1.59 -6.54 -22.65
CA ASN A 122 0.72 -6.59 -21.49
C ASN A 122 -0.44 -7.58 -21.71
N GLN A 123 -0.77 -8.35 -20.66
CA GLN A 123 -1.97 -9.18 -20.64
C GLN A 123 -3.21 -8.29 -20.61
N ARG A 124 -4.26 -8.67 -21.34
CA ARG A 124 -5.54 -7.97 -21.31
C ARG A 124 -6.42 -8.55 -20.21
N ALA A 125 -7.01 -7.70 -19.37
CA ALA A 125 -8.04 -8.14 -18.43
C ALA A 125 -9.30 -8.64 -19.17
N THR A 126 -10.06 -9.52 -18.50
CA THR A 126 -11.33 -10.07 -19.00
C THR A 126 -12.30 -10.23 -17.83
N PRO A 127 -13.62 -10.31 -18.06
CA PRO A 127 -14.58 -10.60 -16.99
C PRO A 127 -14.33 -11.97 -16.36
N THR A 128 -13.82 -12.93 -17.13
CA THR A 128 -13.39 -14.24 -16.64
C THR A 128 -12.25 -14.13 -15.64
N HIS A 129 -11.29 -13.21 -15.81
CA HIS A 129 -10.22 -13.01 -14.83
C HIS A 129 -10.75 -12.50 -13.47
N LEU A 130 -11.75 -11.61 -13.49
CA LEU A 130 -12.47 -11.18 -12.27
C LEU A 130 -13.24 -12.34 -11.62
N GLN A 131 -13.95 -13.14 -12.42
CA GLN A 131 -14.67 -14.32 -11.93
C GLN A 131 -13.73 -15.35 -11.30
N THR A 132 -12.61 -15.68 -11.95
CA THR A 132 -11.59 -16.60 -11.42
C THR A 132 -10.96 -16.06 -10.14
N GLY A 133 -10.62 -14.77 -10.09
CA GLY A 133 -10.05 -14.15 -8.87
C GLY A 133 -11.00 -14.25 -7.67
N ASN A 134 -12.27 -13.90 -7.85
CA ASN A 134 -13.30 -14.04 -6.82
C ASN A 134 -13.49 -15.50 -6.39
N HIS A 135 -13.59 -16.42 -7.36
CA HIS A 135 -13.79 -17.83 -7.10
C HIS A 135 -12.61 -18.46 -6.34
N SER A 136 -11.37 -18.07 -6.64
CA SER A 136 -10.19 -18.49 -5.86
C SER A 136 -10.27 -18.06 -4.40
N VAL A 137 -10.70 -16.82 -4.13
CA VAL A 137 -10.88 -16.30 -2.75
C VAL A 137 -11.95 -17.09 -2.01
N LEU A 138 -13.12 -17.27 -2.63
CA LEU A 138 -14.22 -18.02 -2.02
C LEU A 138 -13.88 -19.50 -1.81
N ASN A 139 -13.17 -20.14 -2.74
CA ASN A 139 -12.74 -21.54 -2.61
C ASN A 139 -11.69 -21.75 -1.51
N ARG A 140 -10.86 -20.73 -1.21
CA ARG A 140 -9.77 -20.84 -0.22
C ARG A 140 -10.17 -20.33 1.17
N TYR A 141 -11.07 -19.35 1.24
CA TYR A 141 -11.41 -18.61 2.46
C TYR A 141 -12.92 -18.48 2.75
N GLY A 142 -13.80 -19.07 1.93
CA GLY A 142 -15.25 -18.97 2.05
C GLY A 142 -15.80 -19.32 3.43
N ASP A 143 -15.28 -20.37 4.06
CA ASP A 143 -15.66 -20.81 5.42
C ASP A 143 -15.46 -19.74 6.52
N TYR A 144 -14.67 -18.70 6.24
CA TYR A 144 -14.41 -17.57 7.14
C TYR A 144 -15.14 -16.29 6.72
N ILE A 145 -15.75 -16.24 5.54
CA ILE A 145 -16.45 -15.08 4.99
C ILE A 145 -17.95 -15.23 5.31
N PRO A 146 -18.55 -14.34 6.13
CA PRO A 146 -19.96 -14.47 6.49
C PRO A 146 -20.88 -14.14 5.30
N ASP A 147 -22.03 -14.82 5.20
CA ASP A 147 -23.00 -14.67 4.09
C ASP A 147 -23.49 -13.23 3.86
N ASN A 148 -23.44 -12.39 4.89
CA ASN A 148 -23.81 -10.98 4.84
C ASN A 148 -22.65 -10.04 4.45
N SER A 149 -21.50 -10.57 4.01
CA SER A 149 -20.34 -9.77 3.62
C SER A 149 -20.71 -8.79 2.49
N PRO A 150 -20.42 -7.47 2.63
CA PRO A 150 -20.81 -6.47 1.64
C PRO A 150 -20.14 -6.68 0.28
N CYS A 151 -19.07 -7.48 0.20
CA CYS A 151 -18.42 -7.83 -1.05
C CYS A 151 -19.29 -8.67 -1.98
N PHE A 152 -20.23 -9.49 -1.47
CA PHE A 152 -21.18 -10.23 -2.31
C PHE A 152 -22.11 -9.31 -3.11
N GLY A 153 -22.34 -8.08 -2.63
CA GLY A 153 -23.06 -7.02 -3.34
C GLY A 153 -22.16 -6.08 -4.16
N ALA A 154 -20.85 -6.34 -4.24
CA ALA A 154 -19.92 -5.48 -4.95
C ALA A 154 -19.98 -5.71 -6.47
N LYS A 155 -19.82 -4.61 -7.23
CA LYS A 155 -19.55 -4.66 -8.66
C LYS A 155 -18.08 -5.00 -8.90
N ALA A 156 -17.81 -5.69 -10.00
CA ALA A 156 -16.46 -5.96 -10.48
C ALA A 156 -16.38 -5.57 -11.96
N GLU A 157 -15.43 -4.71 -12.33
CA GLU A 157 -15.34 -4.20 -13.71
C GLU A 157 -13.89 -4.02 -14.20
N ILE A 158 -13.76 -3.99 -15.53
CA ILE A 158 -12.50 -3.67 -16.21
C ILE A 158 -12.45 -2.17 -16.43
N SER A 159 -11.46 -1.52 -15.82
CA SER A 159 -11.28 -0.07 -15.82
C SER A 159 -10.14 0.35 -16.74
N HIS A 160 -10.37 1.38 -17.54
CA HIS A 160 -9.33 2.08 -18.31
C HIS A 160 -8.84 3.34 -17.56
N ASP A 161 -9.55 3.75 -16.50
CA ASP A 161 -9.33 4.99 -15.74
C ASP A 161 -8.46 4.77 -14.48
N LEU A 162 -7.82 3.61 -14.38
CA LEU A 162 -6.79 3.34 -13.37
C LEU A 162 -5.47 4.02 -13.77
N PRO A 163 -4.75 4.69 -12.83
CA PRO A 163 -3.43 5.23 -13.11
C PRO A 163 -2.46 4.13 -13.58
N SER A 164 -1.51 4.48 -14.44
CA SER A 164 -0.62 3.55 -15.16
C SER A 164 0.21 2.57 -14.32
N HIS A 165 0.30 2.78 -13.00
CA HIS A 165 1.00 1.93 -12.03
C HIS A 165 0.04 1.15 -11.10
N VAL A 166 -1.26 1.08 -11.44
CA VAL A 166 -2.33 0.47 -10.63
C VAL A 166 -2.97 -0.66 -11.41
N GLN A 167 -2.65 -1.91 -11.06
CA GLN A 167 -3.15 -3.09 -11.80
C GLN A 167 -4.57 -3.51 -11.35
N GLY A 168 -4.96 -3.15 -10.12
CA GLY A 168 -6.29 -3.36 -9.55
C GLY A 168 -6.60 -2.33 -8.47
N ARG A 169 -7.88 -2.24 -8.05
CA ARG A 169 -8.32 -1.44 -6.91
C ARG A 169 -9.69 -1.83 -6.35
N TRP A 170 -9.74 -2.12 -5.05
CA TRP A 170 -10.97 -2.07 -4.25
C TRP A 170 -11.36 -0.62 -3.89
N ARG A 171 -12.60 -0.21 -4.23
CA ARG A 171 -13.22 1.06 -3.82
C ARG A 171 -14.41 0.81 -2.89
N PRO A 172 -14.18 0.71 -1.56
CA PRO A 172 -15.24 0.36 -0.60
C PRO A 172 -16.39 1.37 -0.55
N GLN A 173 -16.14 2.67 -0.80
CA GLN A 173 -17.19 3.70 -0.85
C GLN A 173 -18.10 3.61 -2.09
N LYS A 174 -17.76 2.75 -3.06
CA LYS A 174 -18.55 2.49 -4.28
C LYS A 174 -19.03 1.04 -4.38
N SER A 175 -18.65 0.17 -3.43
CA SER A 175 -18.73 -1.29 -3.53
C SER A 175 -18.25 -1.78 -4.91
N LEU A 176 -17.03 -1.41 -5.30
CA LEU A 176 -16.50 -1.62 -6.65
C LEU A 176 -15.06 -2.17 -6.63
N VAL A 177 -14.86 -3.35 -7.21
CA VAL A 177 -13.54 -3.90 -7.58
C VAL A 177 -13.22 -3.49 -9.02
N GLU A 178 -12.16 -2.73 -9.23
CA GLU A 178 -11.61 -2.41 -10.54
C GLU A 178 -10.41 -3.31 -10.86
N LEU A 179 -10.30 -3.78 -12.11
CA LEU A 179 -9.12 -4.43 -12.67
C LEU A 179 -8.66 -3.64 -13.91
N ALA A 180 -7.37 -3.37 -14.05
CA ALA A 180 -6.85 -2.59 -15.17
C ALA A 180 -7.04 -3.33 -16.49
N ALA A 181 -7.53 -2.64 -17.54
CA ALA A 181 -7.70 -3.23 -18.88
C ALA A 181 -6.41 -3.89 -19.42
N ASN A 182 -5.25 -3.36 -19.02
CA ASN A 182 -3.93 -3.79 -19.45
C ASN A 182 -3.02 -4.00 -18.23
N ILE A 183 -2.63 -5.25 -17.98
CA ILE A 183 -1.83 -5.69 -16.83
C ILE A 183 -0.46 -6.17 -17.32
N GLN A 184 0.59 -5.95 -16.53
CA GLN A 184 1.97 -6.25 -16.92
C GLN A 184 2.15 -7.75 -17.18
N MET A 185 2.95 -8.10 -18.20
CA MET A 185 3.05 -9.49 -18.66
C MET A 185 3.41 -10.51 -17.55
N GLN A 186 4.16 -10.06 -16.54
CA GLN A 186 4.66 -10.88 -15.42
C GLN A 186 3.63 -11.16 -14.33
N THR A 187 2.48 -10.49 -14.32
CA THR A 187 1.43 -10.67 -13.29
C THR A 187 0.15 -11.20 -13.93
N PRO A 188 -0.37 -12.40 -13.55
CA PRO A 188 -1.61 -12.91 -14.11
C PRO A 188 -2.82 -12.04 -13.68
N PRO A 189 -3.68 -11.59 -14.60
CA PRO A 189 -4.83 -10.73 -14.28
C PRO A 189 -5.82 -11.30 -13.25
N ALA A 190 -5.96 -12.63 -13.18
CA ALA A 190 -6.83 -13.28 -12.20
C ALA A 190 -6.22 -13.28 -10.78
N ASP A 191 -4.90 -13.29 -10.68
CA ASP A 191 -4.17 -13.22 -9.41
C ASP A 191 -4.24 -11.78 -8.85
N VAL A 192 -4.13 -10.76 -9.73
CA VAL A 192 -4.42 -9.36 -9.37
C VAL A 192 -5.87 -9.17 -8.92
N ALA A 193 -6.83 -9.79 -9.64
CA ALA A 193 -8.22 -9.75 -9.21
C ALA A 193 -8.41 -10.42 -7.84
N ALA A 194 -7.74 -11.53 -7.57
CA ALA A 194 -7.80 -12.22 -6.29
C ALA A 194 -7.30 -11.33 -5.12
N HIS A 195 -6.23 -10.54 -5.30
CA HIS A 195 -5.77 -9.55 -4.32
C HIS A 195 -6.85 -8.51 -4.00
N GLU A 196 -7.48 -7.92 -5.02
CA GLU A 196 -8.55 -6.94 -4.81
C GLU A 196 -9.84 -7.56 -4.24
N PHE A 197 -10.09 -8.85 -4.48
CA PHE A 197 -11.17 -9.58 -3.82
C PHE A 197 -10.85 -9.90 -2.36
N VAL A 198 -9.60 -10.21 -2.00
CA VAL A 198 -9.20 -10.32 -0.58
C VAL A 198 -9.45 -9.00 0.14
N HIS A 199 -9.06 -7.85 -0.44
CA HIS A 199 -9.38 -6.51 0.07
C HIS A 199 -10.89 -6.23 0.19
N CYS A 200 -11.68 -6.79 -0.73
CA CYS A 200 -13.14 -6.62 -0.77
C CYS A 200 -13.83 -7.42 0.35
N TYR A 201 -13.39 -8.66 0.60
CA TYR A 201 -13.92 -9.52 1.66
C TYR A 201 -13.36 -9.20 3.06
N THR A 202 -12.31 -8.37 3.20
CA THR A 202 -11.81 -7.89 4.50
C THR A 202 -12.94 -7.33 5.37
N HIS A 203 -13.14 -7.90 6.55
CA HIS A 203 -14.30 -7.60 7.39
C HIS A 203 -14.30 -6.13 7.85
N PRO A 204 -15.45 -5.42 7.79
CA PRO A 204 -15.54 -4.02 8.18
C PRO A 204 -15.01 -3.71 9.58
N GLU A 205 -15.27 -4.58 10.57
CA GLU A 205 -14.71 -4.42 11.94
C GLU A 205 -13.18 -4.50 11.97
N PHE A 206 -12.58 -5.50 11.31
CA PHE A 206 -11.12 -5.66 11.27
C PHE A 206 -10.48 -4.39 10.73
N ARG A 207 -11.00 -3.88 9.62
CA ARG A 207 -10.53 -2.63 9.03
C ARG A 207 -10.79 -1.43 9.95
N ALA A 208 -12.01 -1.21 10.44
CA ALA A 208 -12.37 0.00 11.20
C ALA A 208 -11.52 0.20 12.46
N ARG A 209 -11.09 -0.90 13.09
CA ARG A 209 -10.21 -0.87 14.27
C ARG A 209 -8.77 -0.54 13.89
N ASN A 210 -8.26 -1.16 12.82
CA ASN A 210 -6.88 -1.06 12.40
C ASN A 210 -6.56 0.15 11.50
N GLU A 211 -7.53 0.74 10.79
CA GLU A 211 -7.26 1.70 9.69
C GLU A 211 -6.65 3.05 10.12
N LYS A 212 -6.68 3.35 11.43
CA LYS A 212 -6.03 4.53 12.03
C LYS A 212 -4.65 4.24 12.62
N HIS A 213 -4.12 3.02 12.46
CA HIS A 213 -2.77 2.67 12.90
C HIS A 213 -1.72 3.21 11.90
N PRO A 214 -0.59 3.80 12.33
CA PRO A 214 0.42 4.33 11.41
C PRO A 214 0.95 3.30 10.39
N SER A 215 1.04 2.03 10.78
CA SER A 215 1.46 0.95 9.89
C SER A 215 0.33 0.35 9.02
N TRP A 216 -0.91 0.87 9.09
CA TRP A 216 -2.09 0.26 8.47
C TRP A 216 -1.90 -0.12 7.00
N ARG A 217 -1.27 0.73 6.18
CA ARG A 217 -1.03 0.42 4.76
C ARG A 217 -0.12 -0.81 4.58
N ALA A 218 0.90 -0.96 5.41
CA ALA A 218 1.78 -2.12 5.40
C ALA A 218 1.12 -3.39 5.98
N MET A 219 0.19 -3.21 6.92
CA MET A 219 -0.64 -4.30 7.45
C MET A 219 -1.63 -4.80 6.39
N ASN A 220 -2.45 -3.89 5.83
CA ASN A 220 -3.50 -4.20 4.87
C ASN A 220 -2.94 -4.84 3.59
N GLU A 221 -2.02 -4.17 2.89
CA GLU A 221 -1.46 -4.71 1.65
C GLU A 221 -0.58 -5.94 1.89
N GLY A 222 0.16 -5.99 3.01
CA GLY A 222 0.99 -7.13 3.37
C GLY A 222 0.17 -8.39 3.64
N LEU A 223 -0.91 -8.27 4.42
CA LEU A 223 -1.86 -9.36 4.69
C LEU A 223 -2.56 -9.80 3.40
N THR A 224 -3.05 -8.86 2.59
CA THR A 224 -3.73 -9.18 1.33
C THR A 224 -2.81 -9.88 0.35
N THR A 225 -1.54 -9.45 0.21
CA THR A 225 -0.55 -10.13 -0.64
C THR A 225 -0.27 -11.56 -0.13
N HIS A 226 0.03 -11.71 1.16
CA HIS A 226 0.35 -13.00 1.79
C HIS A 226 -0.83 -14.00 1.72
N LEU A 227 -2.07 -13.53 1.90
CA LEU A 227 -3.27 -14.34 1.68
C LEU A 227 -3.52 -14.64 0.19
N THR A 228 -3.04 -13.79 -0.73
CA THR A 228 -3.14 -14.02 -2.17
C THR A 228 -2.14 -15.06 -2.68
N GLU A 229 -0.90 -15.03 -2.19
CA GLU A 229 0.15 -16.01 -2.55
C GLU A 229 -0.15 -17.45 -2.08
N LYS A 230 -1.15 -17.62 -1.20
CA LYS A 230 -1.68 -18.91 -0.75
C LYS A 230 -2.77 -19.50 -1.66
N MET A 231 -3.27 -18.75 -2.65
CA MET A 231 -4.23 -19.25 -3.64
C MET A 231 -3.50 -19.87 -4.85
N PRO A 232 -4.11 -20.84 -5.55
CA PRO A 232 -3.51 -21.40 -6.77
C PRO A 232 -3.37 -20.33 -7.87
N SER A 233 -2.14 -19.90 -8.15
CA SER A 233 -1.83 -18.94 -9.21
C SER A 233 -2.27 -19.45 -10.58
N THR A 234 -2.81 -18.54 -11.40
CA THR A 234 -3.11 -18.83 -12.81
C THR A 234 -1.87 -18.77 -13.71
N GLY A 235 -0.76 -18.21 -13.22
CA GLY A 235 0.51 -18.02 -13.92
C GLY A 235 1.41 -19.27 -13.95
N LYS A 236 1.07 -20.27 -14.76
CA LYS A 236 1.73 -21.60 -14.75
C LYS A 236 3.22 -21.68 -15.14
N PHE A 237 3.91 -20.59 -15.52
CA PHE A 237 5.22 -20.71 -16.20
C PHE A 237 6.39 -19.81 -15.76
N TRP A 238 6.19 -18.63 -15.16
CA TRP A 238 7.30 -17.70 -14.87
C TRP A 238 7.12 -16.88 -13.59
N ASN A 239 7.47 -17.45 -12.44
CA ASN A 239 7.39 -16.82 -11.11
C ASN A 239 8.49 -15.77 -10.84
N PHE A 240 8.72 -14.85 -11.79
CA PHE A 240 9.68 -13.74 -11.63
C PHE A 240 9.03 -12.46 -11.10
N GLY A 241 7.75 -12.24 -11.41
CA GLY A 241 6.99 -11.06 -10.97
C GLY A 241 6.47 -11.18 -9.54
N LYS A 242 7.34 -10.99 -8.54
CA LYS A 242 6.87 -10.67 -7.18
C LYS A 242 6.22 -9.30 -7.16
N ASP A 243 5.03 -9.19 -6.58
CA ASP A 243 4.30 -7.92 -6.50
C ASP A 243 5.07 -6.85 -5.70
N ALA A 244 4.77 -5.57 -5.96
CA ALA A 244 5.49 -4.40 -5.43
C ALA A 244 5.67 -4.43 -3.90
N TYR A 245 4.71 -5.02 -3.18
CA TYR A 245 4.74 -5.18 -1.73
C TYR A 245 5.88 -6.08 -1.21
N HIS A 246 6.50 -6.92 -2.04
CA HIS A 246 7.75 -7.62 -1.70
C HIS A 246 8.99 -6.71 -1.71
N ASN A 247 8.93 -5.61 -2.46
CA ASN A 247 10.02 -4.62 -2.55
C ASN A 247 9.87 -3.53 -1.47
N PHE A 248 8.66 -3.29 -0.97
CA PHE A 248 8.45 -2.43 0.19
C PHE A 248 8.86 -3.16 1.48
N ARG A 249 9.67 -2.48 2.29
CA ARG A 249 10.33 -3.05 3.47
C ARG A 249 9.90 -2.30 4.73
N LEU A 250 9.78 -3.02 5.84
CA LEU A 250 9.77 -2.42 7.17
C LEU A 250 11.21 -2.02 7.57
N PRO A 251 11.41 -1.15 8.57
CA PRO A 251 12.71 -0.88 9.19
C PRO A 251 13.45 -2.13 9.70
N SER A 252 12.74 -3.24 9.97
CA SER A 252 13.32 -4.56 10.31
C SER A 252 13.98 -5.29 9.13
N GLY A 253 13.75 -4.83 7.88
CA GLY A 253 14.20 -5.49 6.66
C GLY A 253 13.22 -6.55 6.11
N GLU A 254 12.17 -6.92 6.86
CA GLU A 254 11.07 -7.75 6.35
C GLU A 254 10.29 -7.01 5.24
N SER A 255 9.84 -7.71 4.20
CA SER A 255 8.82 -7.14 3.31
C SER A 255 7.44 -7.13 3.97
N TRP A 256 6.50 -6.38 3.42
CA TRP A 256 5.13 -6.33 3.94
C TRP A 256 4.44 -7.72 4.00
N PRO A 257 4.52 -8.61 2.99
CA PRO A 257 4.03 -9.98 3.11
C PRO A 257 4.86 -10.86 4.06
N GLN A 258 6.17 -10.62 4.23
CA GLN A 258 6.96 -11.34 5.25
C GLN A 258 6.53 -10.96 6.67
N ALA A 259 6.23 -9.69 6.93
CA ALA A 259 5.67 -9.22 8.19
C ALA A 259 4.26 -9.81 8.45
N ALA A 260 3.42 -9.89 7.41
CA ALA A 260 2.14 -10.58 7.48
C ALA A 260 2.27 -12.08 7.82
N GLN A 261 3.23 -12.77 7.19
CA GLN A 261 3.57 -14.16 7.52
C GLN A 261 4.07 -14.30 8.96
N HIS A 262 4.86 -13.35 9.47
CA HIS A 262 5.33 -13.33 10.86
C HIS A 262 4.18 -13.13 11.85
N VAL A 263 3.22 -12.24 11.56
CA VAL A 263 1.98 -12.11 12.35
C VAL A 263 1.17 -13.41 12.33
N GLU A 264 1.03 -14.07 11.17
CA GLU A 264 0.36 -15.38 11.11
C GLU A 264 1.07 -16.42 11.97
N ASN A 265 2.40 -16.53 11.89
CA ASN A 265 3.19 -17.47 12.68
C ASN A 265 3.01 -17.26 14.20
N LYS A 266 2.68 -16.05 14.65
CA LYS A 266 2.36 -15.73 16.05
C LYS A 266 0.93 -16.11 16.48
N VAL A 267 -0.03 -16.28 15.55
CA VAL A 267 -1.45 -16.51 15.89
C VAL A 267 -2.10 -17.77 15.27
N SER A 268 -1.44 -18.42 14.32
CA SER A 268 -1.94 -19.41 13.35
C SER A 268 -2.92 -18.87 12.28
N GLU A 269 -2.91 -19.50 11.10
CA GLU A 269 -3.78 -19.16 9.96
C GLU A 269 -5.26 -19.05 10.35
N ASN A 270 -5.81 -20.02 11.10
CA ASN A 270 -7.21 -20.00 11.56
C ASN A 270 -7.57 -18.73 12.34
N THR A 271 -6.70 -18.27 13.25
CA THR A 271 -6.94 -17.00 13.97
C THR A 271 -6.84 -15.81 13.02
N LEU A 272 -5.86 -15.80 12.11
CA LEU A 272 -5.72 -14.69 11.16
C LEU A 272 -6.94 -14.57 10.24
N LEU A 273 -7.44 -15.69 9.71
CA LEU A 273 -8.62 -15.71 8.84
C LEU A 273 -9.91 -15.31 9.57
N ARG A 274 -10.11 -15.79 10.81
CA ARG A 274 -11.24 -15.35 11.67
C ARG A 274 -11.20 -13.85 11.96
N ALA A 275 -10.01 -13.30 12.19
CA ALA A 275 -9.85 -11.86 12.38
C ALA A 275 -10.17 -11.09 11.08
N PHE A 276 -9.55 -11.50 9.97
CA PHE A 276 -9.52 -10.75 8.72
C PHE A 276 -10.83 -10.83 7.92
N PHE A 277 -11.48 -12.00 7.85
CA PHE A 277 -12.70 -12.23 7.07
C PHE A 277 -13.97 -12.34 7.94
N SER A 278 -13.89 -12.95 9.12
CA SER A 278 -15.09 -13.18 9.97
C SER A 278 -15.39 -12.04 10.94
N GLY A 279 -14.44 -11.13 11.18
CA GLY A 279 -14.60 -10.03 12.15
C GLY A 279 -14.60 -10.45 13.62
N ASP A 280 -14.08 -11.63 13.92
CA ASP A 280 -14.11 -12.25 15.26
C ASP A 280 -13.33 -11.42 16.29
N ASP A 281 -13.99 -11.02 17.40
CA ASP A 281 -13.44 -10.03 18.34
C ASP A 281 -12.14 -10.50 19.00
N ASP A 282 -12.07 -11.77 19.44
CA ASP A 282 -10.88 -12.31 20.08
C ASP A 282 -9.76 -12.62 19.09
N ALA A 283 -10.12 -12.99 17.85
CA ALA A 283 -9.15 -13.14 16.78
C ALA A 283 -8.53 -11.79 16.38
N ILE A 284 -9.34 -10.73 16.22
CA ILE A 284 -8.87 -9.36 15.98
C ILE A 284 -7.92 -8.92 17.10
N ARG A 285 -8.30 -9.16 18.36
CA ARG A 285 -7.48 -8.80 19.52
C ARG A 285 -6.12 -9.51 19.50
N LYS A 286 -6.07 -10.81 19.20
CA LYS A 286 -4.83 -11.61 19.06
C LYS A 286 -3.96 -11.13 17.91
N VAL A 287 -4.54 -10.91 16.73
CA VAL A 287 -3.82 -10.36 15.56
C VAL A 287 -3.24 -8.98 15.87
N SER A 288 -3.98 -8.13 16.60
CA SER A 288 -3.48 -6.82 17.03
C SER A 288 -2.33 -6.91 18.05
N THR A 289 -2.32 -7.88 18.96
CA THR A 289 -1.20 -8.11 19.89
C THR A 289 0.04 -8.60 19.15
N ALA A 290 -0.12 -9.53 18.20
CA ALA A 290 0.97 -9.99 17.35
C ALA A 290 1.52 -8.89 16.43
N ALA A 291 0.65 -8.07 15.84
CA ALA A 291 1.05 -6.95 14.99
C ALA A 291 1.90 -5.90 15.73
N ALA A 292 1.61 -5.63 17.00
CA ALA A 292 2.37 -4.70 17.86
C ALA A 292 3.84 -5.12 18.09
N GLN A 293 4.17 -6.39 17.85
CA GLN A 293 5.52 -6.98 17.98
C GLN A 293 6.26 -7.10 16.64
N VAL A 294 5.58 -6.86 15.50
CA VAL A 294 6.12 -7.08 14.13
C VAL A 294 6.17 -5.79 13.34
N TYR A 295 5.12 -4.97 13.42
CA TYR A 295 5.07 -3.68 12.74
C TYR A 295 5.79 -2.58 13.54
N PRO A 296 6.25 -1.50 12.88
CA PRO A 296 7.09 -0.50 13.53
C PRO A 296 6.42 0.18 14.72
N GLN A 297 7.10 0.13 15.88
CA GLN A 297 6.69 0.75 17.13
C GLN A 297 6.92 2.26 17.07
N VAL A 298 5.94 3.00 16.53
CA VAL A 298 6.05 4.43 16.20
C VAL A 298 5.09 5.31 17.02
N ALA A 299 5.37 6.61 17.07
CA ALA A 299 4.54 7.59 17.75
C ALA A 299 3.13 7.68 17.14
N SER A 300 2.11 7.84 17.99
CA SER A 300 0.70 7.82 17.59
C SER A 300 -0.13 8.66 18.56
N GLN A 301 -0.80 9.69 18.04
CA GLN A 301 -1.72 10.52 18.85
C GLN A 301 -2.80 9.67 19.53
N ARG A 302 -3.32 8.66 18.82
CA ARG A 302 -4.30 7.72 19.35
C ARG A 302 -3.79 6.95 20.58
N THR A 303 -2.49 6.63 20.63
CA THR A 303 -1.87 6.01 21.82
C THR A 303 -1.81 7.01 22.98
N VAL A 304 -1.44 8.27 22.73
CA VAL A 304 -1.48 9.34 23.74
C VAL A 304 -2.90 9.50 24.30
N ASP A 305 -3.92 9.51 23.44
CA ASP A 305 -5.33 9.61 23.85
C ASP A 305 -5.78 8.41 24.71
N GLN A 306 -5.34 7.18 24.37
CA GLN A 306 -5.63 5.99 25.19
C GLN A 306 -4.87 5.99 26.52
N ILE A 307 -3.62 6.48 26.56
CA ILE A 307 -2.86 6.66 27.81
C ILE A 307 -3.57 7.65 28.73
N TRP A 308 -4.03 8.78 28.19
CA TRP A 308 -4.80 9.77 28.94
C TRP A 308 -6.07 9.16 29.53
N LEU A 309 -6.89 8.48 28.70
CA LEU A 309 -8.10 7.78 29.15
C LEU A 309 -7.83 6.69 30.20
N ALA A 310 -6.77 5.89 30.04
CA ALA A 310 -6.40 4.85 31.01
C ALA A 310 -5.82 5.43 32.32
N GLY A 311 -5.23 6.63 32.23
CA GLY A 311 -4.57 7.34 33.33
C GLY A 311 -5.48 8.24 34.17
N GLN A 312 -6.71 8.55 33.74
CA GLN A 312 -7.61 9.53 34.38
C GLN A 312 -7.84 9.30 35.89
N LEU A 313 -7.81 8.04 36.36
CA LEU A 313 -8.03 7.69 37.77
C LEU A 313 -6.73 7.64 38.59
N ARG A 314 -5.62 7.25 37.95
CA ARG A 314 -4.25 7.18 38.49
C ARG A 314 -3.29 6.78 37.37
N GLY A 315 -1.99 7.02 37.56
CA GLY A 315 -0.94 6.41 36.72
C GLY A 315 -0.72 7.05 35.34
N SER A 316 -1.39 8.15 35.00
CA SER A 316 -1.20 8.90 33.75
C SER A 316 0.26 9.29 33.52
N GLN A 317 0.92 9.87 34.53
CA GLN A 317 2.33 10.26 34.45
C GLN A 317 3.22 9.04 34.18
N GLN A 318 3.09 7.96 34.96
CA GLN A 318 3.90 6.75 34.78
C GLN A 318 3.71 6.12 33.40
N LEU A 319 2.48 6.03 32.90
CA LEU A 319 2.20 5.53 31.55
C LEU A 319 2.79 6.42 30.46
N ALA A 320 2.76 7.74 30.61
CA ALA A 320 3.32 8.69 29.64
C ALA A 320 4.87 8.74 29.67
N GLU A 321 5.50 8.67 30.85
CA GLU A 321 6.97 8.50 30.97
C GLU A 321 7.41 7.16 30.38
N CYS A 322 6.63 6.09 30.62
CA CYS A 322 6.89 4.77 30.06
C CYS A 322 6.73 4.74 28.53
N TYR A 323 5.73 5.42 27.98
CA TYR A 323 5.54 5.57 26.53
C TYR A 323 6.69 6.32 25.86
N ALA A 324 7.17 7.41 26.46
CA ALA A 324 8.36 8.12 26.00
C ALA A 324 9.59 7.20 25.97
N GLY A 325 9.79 6.42 27.04
CA GLY A 325 10.84 5.40 27.10
C GLY A 325 10.68 4.27 26.07
N ALA A 326 9.44 3.84 25.77
CA ALA A 326 9.14 2.82 24.78
C ALA A 326 9.49 3.28 23.36
N LEU A 327 9.11 4.51 23.00
CA LEU A 327 9.48 5.13 21.71
C LEU A 327 11.01 5.21 21.55
N LEU A 328 11.71 5.65 22.59
CA LEU A 328 13.18 5.69 22.59
C LEU A 328 13.81 4.30 22.50
N ALA A 329 13.21 3.27 23.12
CA ALA A 329 13.67 1.88 23.00
C ALA A 329 13.48 1.34 21.57
N ALA A 330 12.41 1.75 20.90
CA ALA A 330 12.15 1.50 19.47
C ALA A 330 12.93 2.41 18.50
N GLY A 331 13.93 3.16 19.00
CA GLY A 331 14.77 4.06 18.21
C GLY A 331 14.05 5.27 17.60
N GLN A 332 12.85 5.60 18.08
CA GLN A 332 12.10 6.77 17.62
C GLN A 332 12.56 8.04 18.35
N PRO A 333 12.52 9.21 17.70
CA PRO A 333 12.58 10.49 18.40
C PRO A 333 11.32 10.68 19.26
N LEU A 334 11.44 11.47 20.33
CA LEU A 334 10.28 11.91 21.09
C LEU A 334 9.44 12.89 20.25
N PRO A 335 8.11 12.74 20.19
CA PRO A 335 7.25 13.54 19.32
C PRO A 335 7.02 14.95 19.88
N ASP A 336 6.87 15.92 18.98
CA ASP A 336 6.51 17.32 19.30
C ASP A 336 5.02 17.50 19.66
N SER A 337 4.37 16.43 20.12
CA SER A 337 2.95 16.41 20.49
C SER A 337 2.76 16.77 21.96
N TRP A 338 1.72 17.57 22.25
CA TRP A 338 1.32 17.95 23.61
C TRP A 338 1.07 16.71 24.49
N THR A 339 1.58 16.73 25.73
CA THR A 339 1.49 15.63 26.70
C THR A 339 0.10 15.44 27.31
N GLN A 340 -0.90 16.24 26.88
CA GLN A 340 -2.25 16.30 27.48
C GLN A 340 -2.22 16.55 29.00
N ASN A 341 -1.20 17.28 29.47
CA ASN A 341 -0.88 17.56 30.87
C ASN A 341 -0.66 16.30 31.73
N MET A 342 -0.31 15.16 31.12
CA MET A 342 0.06 13.94 31.84
C MET A 342 1.47 13.98 32.43
N LEU A 343 2.33 14.81 31.85
CA LEU A 343 3.70 15.08 32.30
C LEU A 343 3.83 16.56 32.68
N PRO A 344 4.76 16.96 33.57
CA PRO A 344 5.02 18.35 33.91
C PRO A 344 5.89 19.07 32.85
N VAL A 345 5.71 18.72 31.58
CA VAL A 345 6.34 19.33 30.39
C VAL A 345 5.29 19.43 29.28
N PHE A 346 5.42 20.40 28.35
CA PHE A 346 4.35 20.70 27.41
C PHE A 346 4.27 19.67 26.29
N THR A 347 5.38 19.35 25.63
CA THR A 347 5.50 18.27 24.64
C THR A 347 6.32 17.09 25.17
N PHE A 348 6.36 15.97 24.44
CA PHE A 348 7.35 14.93 24.72
C PHE A 348 8.76 15.34 24.25
N SER A 349 8.89 16.26 23.29
CA SER A 349 10.17 16.82 22.83
C SER A 349 10.87 17.70 23.89
N ASP A 350 10.13 18.26 24.86
CA ASP A 350 10.67 19.02 26.00
C ASP A 350 11.47 18.15 27.01
N ILE A 351 11.35 16.83 26.96
CA ILE A 351 11.98 15.91 27.94
C ILE A 351 13.50 15.92 27.74
N SER A 352 14.27 16.18 28.82
CA SER A 352 15.72 16.33 28.71
C SER A 352 16.42 15.00 28.33
N PRO A 353 17.61 15.03 27.69
CA PRO A 353 18.31 13.81 27.28
C PRO A 353 18.59 12.81 28.42
N ASP A 354 18.87 13.30 29.62
CA ASP A 354 19.10 12.44 30.79
C ASP A 354 17.79 11.84 31.33
N GLN A 355 16.70 12.61 31.34
CA GLN A 355 15.36 12.11 31.70
C GLN A 355 14.89 11.06 30.67
N ALA A 356 15.03 11.36 29.38
CA ALA A 356 14.73 10.46 28.28
C ALA A 356 15.47 9.12 28.40
N LYS A 357 16.77 9.16 28.73
CA LYS A 357 17.60 7.96 28.97
C LYS A 357 17.13 7.14 30.18
N LEU A 358 16.73 7.78 31.28
CA LEU A 358 16.16 7.09 32.44
C LEU A 358 14.79 6.46 32.13
N MET A 359 13.94 7.14 31.35
CA MET A 359 12.67 6.58 30.87
C MET A 359 12.90 5.37 29.97
N GLN A 360 13.84 5.45 29.01
CA GLN A 360 14.19 4.35 28.11
C GLN A 360 14.62 3.10 28.89
N GLN A 361 15.50 3.26 29.89
CA GLN A 361 15.97 2.16 30.74
C GLN A 361 14.85 1.52 31.56
N GLN A 362 13.98 2.33 32.18
CA GLN A 362 12.84 1.80 32.95
C GLN A 362 11.76 1.17 32.06
N ALA A 363 11.54 1.70 30.86
CA ALA A 363 10.62 1.14 29.87
C ALA A 363 11.10 -0.22 29.39
N GLN A 364 12.40 -0.37 29.06
CA GLN A 364 13.00 -1.67 28.76
C GLN A 364 12.86 -2.66 29.93
N ALA A 365 13.03 -2.22 31.18
CA ALA A 365 12.83 -3.06 32.35
C ALA A 365 11.36 -3.48 32.57
N SER A 366 10.37 -2.65 32.18
CA SER A 366 8.94 -3.02 32.20
C SER A 366 8.59 -3.96 31.04
N HIS A 367 9.13 -3.74 29.84
CA HIS A 367 9.00 -4.65 28.70
C HIS A 367 9.51 -6.06 29.02
N GLN A 368 10.64 -6.16 29.73
CA GLN A 368 11.18 -7.45 30.21
C GLN A 368 10.26 -8.20 31.20
N ARG A 369 9.37 -7.49 31.93
CA ARG A 369 8.39 -8.12 32.84
C ARG A 369 7.05 -8.41 32.17
N MET A 370 6.59 -7.50 31.31
CA MET A 370 5.23 -7.49 30.76
C MET A 370 5.13 -8.06 29.34
N GLY A 371 6.25 -8.19 28.62
CA GLY A 371 6.34 -8.76 27.28
C GLY A 371 5.30 -8.17 26.33
N GLU A 372 4.50 -9.04 25.70
CA GLU A 372 3.49 -8.64 24.73
C GLU A 372 2.42 -7.68 25.28
N VAL A 373 2.22 -7.61 26.60
CA VAL A 373 1.28 -6.65 27.22
C VAL A 373 1.84 -5.23 27.15
N PHE A 374 3.16 -5.05 27.21
CA PHE A 374 3.80 -3.75 27.01
C PHE A 374 3.69 -3.30 25.53
N ASP A 375 4.01 -4.21 24.61
CA ASP A 375 3.90 -3.94 23.16
C ASP A 375 2.45 -3.60 22.78
N ALA A 376 1.48 -4.37 23.28
CA ALA A 376 0.07 -4.13 23.05
C ALA A 376 -0.46 -2.85 23.72
N ALA A 377 0.12 -2.39 24.83
CA ALA A 377 -0.31 -1.15 25.49
C ALA A 377 -0.01 0.10 24.65
N PHE A 378 1.14 0.12 23.96
CA PHE A 378 1.59 1.29 23.21
C PHE A 378 1.39 1.19 21.69
N PHE A 379 1.45 -0.02 21.13
CA PHE A 379 1.53 -0.24 19.68
C PHE A 379 0.46 -1.19 19.11
N ALA A 380 -0.55 -1.58 19.90
CA ALA A 380 -1.72 -2.29 19.36
C ALA A 380 -2.59 -1.37 18.48
N ALA A 381 -3.03 -1.92 17.36
CA ALA A 381 -3.94 -1.27 16.43
C ALA A 381 -5.43 -1.40 16.84
N ASP A 382 -5.84 -2.42 17.59
CA ASP A 382 -7.19 -2.53 18.17
C ASP A 382 -7.30 -1.79 19.52
N PRO A 383 -8.33 -0.93 19.73
CA PRO A 383 -8.41 -0.10 20.93
C PRO A 383 -8.88 -0.86 22.19
N LYS A 384 -9.57 -2.01 22.04
CA LYS A 384 -9.96 -2.85 23.18
C LYS A 384 -8.72 -3.57 23.74
N THR A 385 -7.90 -4.14 22.86
CA THR A 385 -6.57 -4.68 23.19
C THR A 385 -5.72 -3.60 23.85
N GLN A 386 -5.58 -2.44 23.20
CA GLN A 386 -4.76 -1.34 23.74
C GLN A 386 -5.20 -0.89 25.14
N LYS A 387 -6.50 -0.63 25.34
CA LYS A 387 -7.06 -0.24 26.66
C LYS A 387 -6.88 -1.31 27.73
N THR A 388 -7.02 -2.60 27.37
CA THR A 388 -6.81 -3.72 28.30
C THR A 388 -5.35 -3.81 28.72
N ALA A 389 -4.45 -3.74 27.74
CA ALA A 389 -3.01 -3.82 27.94
C ALA A 389 -2.46 -2.63 28.73
N LEU A 390 -2.90 -1.40 28.42
CA LEU A 390 -2.60 -0.19 29.23
C LEU A 390 -3.08 -0.33 30.68
N SER A 391 -4.26 -0.94 30.90
CA SER A 391 -4.78 -1.15 32.26
C SER A 391 -3.92 -2.14 33.06
N MET A 392 -3.39 -3.18 32.43
CA MET A 392 -2.47 -4.13 33.06
C MET A 392 -1.08 -3.51 33.30
N LEU A 393 -0.52 -2.86 32.28
CA LEU A 393 0.77 -2.18 32.35
C LEU A 393 0.78 -1.09 33.43
N ARG A 394 -0.30 -0.32 33.58
CA ARG A 394 -0.42 0.69 34.64
C ARG A 394 -0.16 0.13 36.04
N GLU A 395 -0.62 -1.08 36.33
CA GLU A 395 -0.44 -1.69 37.65
C GLU A 395 1.01 -2.17 37.88
N ASP A 396 1.69 -2.70 36.85
CA ASP A 396 3.14 -2.93 36.87
C ASP A 396 3.92 -1.64 37.15
N LEU A 397 3.59 -0.57 36.43
CA LEU A 397 4.24 0.73 36.59
C LEU A 397 3.99 1.35 37.96
N LEU A 398 2.80 1.20 38.54
CA LEU A 398 2.51 1.68 39.90
C LEU A 398 3.29 0.93 40.99
N MET A 399 3.75 -0.30 40.74
CA MET A 399 4.59 -1.07 41.67
C MET A 399 6.10 -0.84 41.45
N HIS A 400 6.53 -0.57 40.21
CA HIS A 400 7.94 -0.66 39.83
C HIS A 400 8.55 0.60 39.21
N TRP A 401 7.74 1.57 38.75
CA TRP A 401 8.26 2.77 38.08
C TRP A 401 8.73 3.83 39.08
N LYS A 402 9.98 4.27 38.94
CA LYS A 402 10.51 5.43 39.66
C LYS A 402 10.25 6.68 38.81
N ARG A 403 9.43 7.58 39.33
CA ARG A 403 9.10 8.90 38.74
C ARG A 403 10.36 9.62 38.24
N VAL A 404 10.34 10.09 36.99
CA VAL A 404 11.48 10.76 36.33
C VAL A 404 11.30 12.29 36.26
N LEU A 405 10.05 12.78 36.12
CA LEU A 405 9.71 14.20 36.02
C LEU A 405 8.97 14.72 37.26
#